data_AF-A0A1V5VJF0-F1
#
_entry.id   AF-A0A1V5VJF0-F1
#
_cell.length_a   1.000
_cell.length_b   1.000
_cell.length_c   1.000
_cell.angle_alpha   90.00
_cell.angle_beta   90.00
_cell.angle_gamma   90.00
#
_symmetry.space_group_name_H-M   'P 1'
#
loop_
_entity.id
_entity.type
_entity.pdbx_description
1 polymer ?
#
loop_
_entity_poly.entity_id
_entity_poly.type
_entity_poly.pdbx_seq_one_letter_code
_entity_poly.pdbx_strand_id
1 'polypeptide(L)' 'MRKTVAGLIMDYFRKFDKSEHCISTVLDKVSKQHVKMYGKKPYDMIKVFATLVEEGKLTMVRDGVYRYDPEINVPHNE' A
#
# COMPACT_ATOMS: atom_id res chain seq x y z
N MET A 1 -18.72 2.27 -6.28
CA MET A 1 -17.27 2.57 -6.44
C MET A 1 -16.50 1.25 -6.44
N ARG A 2 -15.72 0.94 -7.48
CA ARG A 2 -14.85 -0.25 -7.48
C ARG A 2 -13.66 0.02 -6.56
N LYS A 3 -13.50 -0.75 -5.48
CA LYS A 3 -12.28 -0.69 -4.67
C LYS A 3 -11.12 -1.17 -5.54
N THR A 4 -10.21 -0.27 -5.89
CA THR A 4 -8.97 -0.58 -6.61
C THR A 4 -7.96 -1.19 -5.65
N VAL A 5 -6.94 -1.85 -6.21
CA VAL A 5 -5.81 -2.40 -5.43
C VAL A 5 -5.18 -1.33 -4.54
N ALA A 6 -4.97 -0.12 -5.07
CA ALA A 6 -4.46 1.03 -4.31
C ALA A 6 -5.34 1.34 -3.09
N GLY A 7 -6.66 1.36 -3.27
CA GLY A 7 -7.61 1.57 -2.19
C GLY A 7 -7.57 0.45 -1.14
N LEU A 8 -7.38 -0.82 -1.55
CA LEU A 8 -7.23 -1.94 -0.62
C LEU A 8 -5.93 -1.85 0.19
N ILE A 9 -4.83 -1.44 -0.46
CA ILE A 9 -3.54 -1.21 0.20
C ILE A 9 -3.69 -0.09 1.25
N MET A 10 -4.26 1.06 0.87
CA MET A 10 -4.47 2.16 1.80
C MET A 10 -5.42 1.78 2.96
N ASP A 11 -6.50 1.04 2.70
CA ASP A 11 -7.42 0.56 3.75
C ASP A 11 -6.71 -0.39 4.73
N TYR A 12 -5.83 -1.26 4.21
CA TYR A 12 -5.00 -2.12 5.04
C TYR A 12 -4.11 -1.28 5.95
N PHE A 13 -3.31 -0.39 5.39
CA PHE A 13 -2.40 0.43 6.17
C PHE A 13 -3.10 1.39 7.14
N ARG A 14 -4.25 1.96 6.76
CA ARG A 14 -5.04 2.83 7.64
C ARG A 14 -5.58 2.09 8.87
N LYS A 15 -5.84 0.78 8.76
CA LYS A 15 -6.25 -0.04 9.91
C LYS A 15 -5.09 -0.39 10.84
N PHE A 16 -3.88 -0.42 10.32
CA PHE A 16 -2.66 -0.71 11.05
C PHE A 16 -1.88 0.59 11.27
N ASP A 17 -2.40 1.44 12.17
CA ASP A 17 -1.87 2.78 12.44
C ASP A 17 -0.36 2.73 12.73
N LYS A 18 0.41 3.43 11.88
CA LYS A 18 1.87 3.59 11.96
C LYS A 18 2.68 2.31 12.05
N SER A 19 2.09 1.17 11.70
CA SER A 19 2.80 -0.11 11.73
C SER A 19 3.63 -0.29 10.45
N GLU A 20 4.86 -0.71 10.65
CA GLU A 20 5.79 -1.03 9.58
C GLU A 20 5.43 -2.40 9.01
N HIS A 21 5.18 -2.46 7.70
CA HIS A 21 4.82 -3.71 7.05
C HIS A 21 5.67 -3.95 5.81
N CYS A 22 6.18 -5.18 5.72
CA CYS A 22 6.83 -5.65 4.51
C CYS A 22 5.84 -5.69 3.35
N ILE A 23 6.28 -5.22 2.19
CA ILE A 23 5.52 -5.27 0.95
C ILE A 23 5.00 -6.67 0.68
N SER A 24 5.84 -7.70 0.86
CA SER A 24 5.46 -9.12 0.68
C SER A 24 4.24 -9.52 1.51
N THR A 25 4.16 -9.09 2.76
CA THR A 25 3.03 -9.40 3.66
C THR A 25 1.76 -8.69 3.20
N VAL A 26 1.87 -7.41 2.83
CA VAL A 26 0.72 -6.63 2.35
C VAL A 26 0.23 -7.16 1.01
N LEU A 27 1.14 -7.52 0.11
CA LEU A 27 0.84 -8.15 -1.18
C LEU A 27 0.03 -9.44 -1.00
N ASP A 28 0.43 -10.33 -0.09
CA ASP A 28 -0.31 -11.56 0.18
C ASP A 28 -1.73 -11.27 0.69
N LYS A 29 -1.87 -10.36 1.67
CA LYS A 29 -3.17 -9.98 2.25
C LYS A 29 -4.10 -9.33 1.23
N VAL A 30 -3.59 -8.35 0.48
CA VAL A 30 -4.36 -7.62 -0.54
C VAL A 30 -4.70 -8.53 -1.71
N SER A 31 -3.78 -9.40 -2.13
CA SER A 31 -4.03 -10.40 -3.19
C SER A 31 -5.17 -11.33 -2.80
N LYS A 32 -5.13 -11.91 -1.59
CA LYS A 32 -6.21 -12.77 -1.08
C LYS A 32 -7.55 -12.04 -1.03
N GLN A 33 -7.55 -10.79 -0.59
CA GLN A 33 -8.77 -9.98 -0.53
C GLN A 33 -9.30 -9.64 -1.93
N HIS A 34 -8.43 -9.28 -2.86
CA HIS A 34 -8.80 -8.96 -4.25
C HIS A 34 -9.32 -10.19 -4.99
N VAL A 35 -8.69 -11.36 -4.81
CA VAL A 35 -9.17 -12.63 -5.38
C VAL A 35 -10.54 -12.99 -4.81
N LYS A 36 -10.78 -12.81 -3.51
CA LYS A 36 -12.09 -13.07 -2.89
C LYS A 36 -13.20 -12.16 -3.43
N MET A 37 -12.87 -10.90 -3.76
CA MET A 37 -13.84 -9.92 -4.27
C MET A 37 -14.10 -10.03 -5.77
N TYR A 38 -13.04 -10.24 -6.57
CA TYR A 38 -13.09 -10.13 -8.03
C TYR A 38 -12.72 -11.43 -8.76
N GLY A 39 -12.38 -12.51 -8.04
CA GLY A 39 -11.99 -13.79 -8.62
C GLY A 39 -10.65 -13.79 -9.36
N LYS A 40 -9.93 -12.65 -9.38
CA LYS A 40 -8.70 -12.48 -10.15
C LYS A 40 -7.55 -11.94 -9.30
N LYS A 41 -6.34 -12.42 -9.58
CA LYS A 41 -5.13 -11.83 -8.98
C LYS A 41 -4.94 -10.41 -9.51
N PRO A 42 -4.63 -9.44 -8.63
CA PRO A 42 -4.28 -8.10 -9.08
C PRO A 42 -2.96 -8.15 -9.85
N TYR A 43 -2.92 -7.52 -11.03
CA TYR A 43 -1.68 -7.35 -11.79
C TYR A 43 -0.88 -6.19 -11.19
N ASP A 44 0.44 -6.39 -11.04
CA ASP A 44 1.42 -5.37 -10.67
C ASP A 44 1.11 -4.52 -9.42
N MET A 45 0.83 -5.18 -8.28
CA MET A 45 0.71 -4.47 -7.01
C MET A 45 1.97 -3.70 -6.61
N ILE A 46 3.17 -4.13 -7.03
CA ILE A 46 4.43 -3.42 -6.77
C ILE A 46 4.43 -2.04 -7.43
N LYS A 47 3.93 -1.93 -8.67
CA LYS A 47 3.78 -0.63 -9.35
C LYS A 47 2.84 0.28 -8.57
N VAL A 48 1.75 -0.28 -8.03
CA VAL A 48 0.82 0.49 -7.20
C VAL A 48 1.52 1.02 -5.94
N PHE A 49 2.38 0.23 -5.30
CA PHE A 49 3.19 0.69 -4.18
C PHE A 49 4.12 1.84 -4.58
N ALA A 50 4.84 1.71 -5.71
CA ALA A 50 5.70 2.77 -6.22
C ALA A 50 4.91 4.07 -6.42
N THR A 51 3.75 4.00 -7.09
CA THR A 51 2.87 5.17 -7.27
C THR A 51 2.42 5.77 -5.93
N LEU A 52 2.05 4.94 -4.94
CA LEU A 52 1.66 5.44 -3.61
C LEU A 52 2.81 6.13 -2.87
N VAL A 53 4.05 5.70 -3.09
CA VAL A 53 5.25 6.33 -2.52
C VAL A 53 5.55 7.64 -3.24
N GLU A 54 5.48 7.66 -4.57
CA GLU A 54 5.63 8.88 -5.38
C GLU A 54 4.55 9.92 -5.06
N GLU A 55 3.32 9.49 -4.78
CA GLU A 55 2.23 10.35 -4.31
C GLU A 55 2.39 10.83 -2.86
N GLY A 56 3.42 10.38 -2.12
CA GLY A 56 3.63 10.70 -0.70
C GLY A 56 2.63 10.04 0.26
N LYS A 57 1.87 9.05 -0.20
CA LYS A 57 0.88 8.32 0.62
C LYS A 57 1.52 7.23 1.48
N LEU A 58 2.64 6.65 1.04
CA LEU A 58 3.40 5.65 1.77
C LEU A 58 4.85 6.09 1.87
N THR A 59 5.45 5.87 3.04
CA THR A 59 6.88 6.11 3.24
C THR A 59 7.61 4.78 3.27
N MET A 60 8.63 4.64 2.42
CA MET A 60 9.55 3.51 2.50
C MET A 60 10.49 3.74 3.68
N VAL A 61 10.37 2.94 4.72
CA VAL A 61 11.22 3.09 5.92
C VAL A 61 12.54 2.36 5.71
N ARG A 62 12.48 1.19 5.09
CA ARG A 62 13.63 0.33 4.74
C ARG A 62 13.32 -0.44 3.46
N ASP A 63 14.32 -1.09 2.87
CA ASP A 63 14.12 -1.90 1.67
C ASP A 63 12.99 -2.92 1.86
N GLY A 64 11.95 -2.80 1.04
CA GLY A 64 10.75 -3.65 1.11
C GLY A 64 9.83 -3.41 2.32
N VAL A 65 10.09 -2.44 3.20
CA VAL A 65 9.26 -2.10 4.36
C VAL A 65 8.65 -0.72 4.19
N TYR A 66 7.32 -0.66 4.24
CA TYR A 66 6.55 0.55 4.06
C TYR A 66 5.75 0.85 5.32
N ARG A 67 5.57 2.14 5.59
CA ARG A 67 4.72 2.65 6.65
C ARG A 67 3.76 3.67 6.08
N TYR A 68 2.52 3.62 6.56
CA TYR A 68 1.57 4.70 6.35
C TYR A 68 1.65 5.66 7.52
N ASP A 69 1.91 6.92 7.20
CA ASP A 69 1.98 7.98 8.17
C ASP A 69 1.09 9.12 7.67
N PRO A 70 -0.11 9.30 8.25
CA PRO A 70 -1.02 10.34 7.81
C PRO A 70 -0.52 11.75 8.17
N GLU A 71 0.51 11.87 9.00
CA GLU A 71 1.09 13.15 9.43
C GLU A 71 2.33 13.55 8.61
N ILE A 72 2.96 12.59 7.90
CA ILE A 72 4.00 12.88 6.91
C ILE A 72 3.33 13.43 5.64
N ASN A 73 3.03 14.74 5.66
CA ASN A 73 2.67 15.51 4.48
C ASN A 73 3.79 16.53 4.19
N VAL A 74 5.03 16.04 4.08
CA VAL A 74 6.18 16.88 3.75
C VAL A 74 6.66 16.58 2.34
N PRO A 75 6.64 17.56 1.41
CA PRO A 75 7.24 17.39 0.10
C PRO A 75 8.75 17.18 0.30
N HIS A 76 9.26 16.06 -0.19
CA HIS A 76 10.70 15.85 -0.30
C HIS A 76 11.21 16.72 -1.45
N ASN A 77 11.59 17.95 -1.13
CA ASN A 77 12.32 18.84 -2.03
C ASN A 77 13.59 19.23 -1.28
N GLU A 78 14.69 18.54 -1.57
CA GLU A 78 16.05 19.05 -1.36
C GLU A 78 16.51 19.75 -2.64
#